data_AF-A0A7X7GUI6-F1
#
_entry.id   AF-A0A7X7GUI6-F1
#
_cell.length_a   1.000
_cell.length_b   1.000
_cell.length_c   1.000
_cell.angle_alpha   90.00
_cell.angle_beta   90.00
_cell.angle_gamma   90.00
#
_symmetry.space_group_name_H-M   'P 1'
#
loop_
_entity.id
_entity.type
_entity.pdbx_description
1 polymer ?
#
loop_
_entity_poly.entity_id
_entity_poly.type
_entity_poly.pdbx_seq_one_letter_code
_entity_poly.pdbx_strand_id
1 'polypeptide(L)'
;MARRSGPPNGEYVRVVALARLLPALPEGLRREASDALYRCLLAEPDAEALDELLRATPWIDAPVLARIFDATLIHAATPLTWSGALTGWAGVAHLAPWIERLGGAAALETIARE
;
A
#
# COMPACT_ATOMS: atom_id res chain seq x y z
N MET A 1 -16.23 9.95 26.49
CA MET A 1 -15.17 10.04 25.47
C MET A 1 -15.80 9.75 24.11
N ALA A 2 -16.04 10.78 23.30
CA ALA A 2 -16.64 10.63 21.98
C ALA A 2 -15.60 10.00 21.03
N ARG A 3 -15.90 8.80 20.52
CA ARG A 3 -15.19 8.26 19.36
C ARG A 3 -15.50 9.21 18.19
N ARG A 4 -14.46 9.79 17.59
CA ARG A 4 -14.59 10.55 16.34
C ARG A 4 -15.10 9.60 15.26
N SER A 5 -16.40 9.67 14.99
CA SER A 5 -17.02 9.13 13.79
C SER A 5 -16.57 9.99 12.61
N GLY A 6 -15.42 9.68 12.03
CA GLY A 6 -15.12 10.16 10.67
C GLY A 6 -16.14 9.57 9.70
N PRO A 7 -16.42 10.23 8.56
CA PRO A 7 -17.27 9.62 7.54
C PRO A 7 -16.67 8.27 7.12
N PRO A 8 -17.49 7.27 6.77
CA PRO A 8 -17.07 5.89 6.51
C PRO A 8 -16.10 5.71 5.32
N ASN A 9 -15.61 6.80 4.72
CA ASN A 9 -14.68 6.80 3.58
C ASN A 9 -13.44 7.70 3.85
N GLY A 10 -13.21 8.08 5.11
CA GLY A 10 -12.25 9.12 5.48
C GLY A 10 -10.80 8.76 5.16
N GLU A 11 -10.40 7.52 5.41
CA GLU A 11 -9.03 7.08 5.12
C GLU A 11 -8.85 6.73 3.65
N TYR A 12 -9.85 6.12 2.98
CA TYR A 12 -9.86 5.95 1.53
C TYR A 12 -9.56 7.27 0.78
N VAL A 13 -10.33 8.33 1.07
CA VAL A 13 -10.14 9.64 0.42
C VAL A 13 -8.74 10.20 0.68
N ARG A 14 -8.19 9.97 1.88
CA ARG A 14 -6.82 10.40 2.21
C ARG A 14 -5.77 9.61 1.45
N VAL A 15 -5.91 8.29 1.32
CA VAL A 15 -5.00 7.47 0.54
C VAL A 15 -4.97 7.96 -0.91
N VAL A 16 -6.15 8.13 -1.53
CA VAL A 16 -6.26 8.62 -2.91
C VAL A 16 -5.63 10.01 -3.05
N ALA A 17 -5.91 10.93 -2.13
CA ALA A 17 -5.34 12.28 -2.16
C ALA A 17 -3.82 12.26 -2.03
N LEU A 18 -3.27 11.52 -1.07
CA LEU A 18 -1.82 11.40 -0.87
C LEU A 18 -1.13 10.74 -2.07
N ALA A 19 -1.70 9.65 -2.60
CA ALA A 19 -1.19 8.95 -3.78
C ALA A 19 -1.07 9.89 -4.99
N ARG A 20 -2.09 10.72 -5.22
CA ARG A 20 -2.11 11.71 -6.31
C ARG A 20 -1.20 12.92 -6.07
N LEU A 21 -0.88 13.24 -4.81
CA LEU A 21 0.03 14.32 -4.47
C LEU A 21 1.51 13.94 -4.64
N LEU A 22 1.86 12.67 -4.42
CA LEU A 22 3.25 12.19 -4.47
C LEU A 22 4.07 12.64 -5.70
N PRO A 23 3.54 12.63 -6.93
CA PRO A 23 4.28 13.11 -8.10
C PRO A 23 4.66 14.59 -8.04
N ALA A 24 3.82 15.41 -7.41
CA ALA A 24 3.99 16.86 -7.30
C ALA A 24 4.84 17.26 -6.09
N LEU A 25 5.10 16.34 -5.16
CA LEU A 25 5.87 16.64 -3.95
C LEU A 25 7.38 16.68 -4.24
N PRO A 26 8.12 17.59 -3.59
CA PRO A 26 9.58 17.54 -3.57
C PRO A 26 10.06 16.29 -2.82
N GLU A 27 11.26 15.81 -3.14
CA GLU A 27 11.78 14.53 -2.64
C GLU A 27 11.79 14.42 -1.11
N GLY A 28 12.14 15.51 -0.40
CA GLY A 28 12.09 15.54 1.07
C GLY A 28 10.70 15.30 1.67
N LEU A 29 9.63 15.72 0.97
CA LEU A 29 8.24 15.52 1.43
C LEU A 29 7.63 14.20 0.94
N ARG A 30 8.19 13.56 -0.10
CA ARG A 30 7.69 12.28 -0.61
C ARG A 30 7.77 11.18 0.44
N ARG A 31 8.83 11.15 1.24
CA ARG A 31 8.97 10.18 2.33
C ARG A 31 7.89 10.36 3.39
N GLU A 32 7.66 11.59 3.85
CA GLU A 32 6.62 11.89 4.85
C GLU A 32 5.22 11.55 4.32
N ALA A 33 4.93 11.90 3.07
CA ALA A 33 3.68 11.56 2.41
C ALA A 33 3.50 10.05 2.23
N SER A 34 4.57 9.33 1.89
CA SER A 34 4.57 7.87 1.82
C SER A 34 4.28 7.27 3.21
N ASP A 35 4.94 7.73 4.27
CA ASP A 35 4.69 7.26 5.65
C ASP A 35 3.27 7.59 6.13
N ALA A 36 2.69 8.71 5.71
CA ALA A 36 1.29 9.03 5.98
C ALA A 36 0.35 8.07 5.26
N LEU A 37 0.66 7.74 4.01
CA LEU A 37 -0.11 6.83 3.18
C LEU A 37 -0.10 5.40 3.75
N TYR A 38 1.04 4.92 4.25
CA TYR A 38 1.12 3.65 5.00
C TYR A 38 0.22 3.64 6.24
N ARG A 39 0.21 4.73 7.02
CA ARG A 39 -0.65 4.84 8.21
C ARG A 39 -2.14 4.84 7.88
N CYS A 40 -2.54 5.49 6.79
CA CYS A 40 -3.92 5.46 6.32
C CYS A 40 -4.34 4.05 5.90
N LEU A 41 -3.49 3.33 5.16
CA LEU A 41 -3.75 1.95 4.76
C LEU A 41 -3.93 1.00 5.95
N LEU A 42 -3.10 1.13 6.99
CA LEU A 42 -3.24 0.34 8.21
C LEU A 42 -4.53 0.63 8.99
N ALA A 43 -5.00 1.88 8.93
CA ALA A 43 -6.21 2.28 9.65
C ALA A 43 -7.48 1.71 8.99
N GLU A 44 -7.48 1.64 7.65
CA GLU A 44 -8.61 1.14 6.87
C GLU A 44 -8.10 0.58 5.53
N PRO A 45 -7.85 -0.74 5.44
CA PRO A 45 -7.44 -1.36 4.18
C PRO A 45 -8.62 -1.37 3.21
N ASP A 46 -8.45 -0.71 2.07
CA ASP A 46 -9.49 -0.55 1.06
C ASP A 46 -9.02 -1.02 -0.31
N ALA A 47 -9.94 -1.64 -1.06
CA ALA A 47 -9.59 -2.27 -2.30
C ALA A 47 -9.43 -1.32 -3.49
N GLU A 48 -10.23 -0.26 -3.52
CA GLU A 48 -10.14 0.77 -4.53
C GLU A 48 -8.89 1.66 -4.32
N ALA A 49 -8.43 1.77 -3.08
CA ALA A 49 -7.20 2.48 -2.75
C ALA A 49 -5.94 1.83 -3.38
N LEU A 50 -5.90 0.50 -3.53
CA LEU A 50 -4.73 -0.22 -4.05
C LEU A 50 -4.37 0.19 -5.49
N ASP A 51 -5.36 0.42 -6.35
CA ASP A 51 -5.13 0.84 -7.73
C ASP A 51 -4.47 2.22 -7.80
N GLU A 52 -4.86 3.14 -6.92
CA GLU A 52 -4.25 4.46 -6.80
C GLU A 52 -2.80 4.35 -6.26
N LEU A 53 -2.55 3.41 -5.36
CA LEU A 53 -1.20 3.12 -4.87
C LEU A 53 -0.30 2.51 -5.93
N LEU A 54 -0.82 1.60 -6.75
CA LEU A 54 -0.11 1.04 -7.89
C LEU A 54 0.31 2.12 -8.89
N ARG A 55 -0.59 3.08 -9.17
CA ARG A 55 -0.24 4.24 -10.00
C ARG A 55 0.82 5.11 -9.34
N ALA A 56 0.75 5.31 -8.02
CA ALA A 56 1.69 6.14 -7.28
C ALA A 56 3.06 5.49 -7.02
N THR A 57 3.20 4.19 -7.24
CA THR A 57 4.41 3.37 -7.01
C THR A 57 5.74 4.06 -7.34
N PRO A 58 5.92 4.73 -8.50
CA PRO A 58 7.20 5.33 -8.85
C PRO A 58 7.67 6.41 -7.86
N TRP A 59 6.75 7.02 -7.14
CA TRP A 59 7.00 8.15 -6.23
C TRP A 59 6.92 7.77 -4.75
N ILE A 60 6.52 6.54 -4.43
CA ILE A 60 6.54 6.01 -3.05
C ILE A 60 7.98 5.67 -2.66
N ASP A 61 8.38 6.11 -1.47
CA ASP A 61 9.67 5.76 -0.86
C ASP A 61 9.81 4.24 -0.70
N ALA A 62 10.93 3.67 -1.16
CA ALA A 62 11.07 2.20 -1.26
C ALA A 62 10.93 1.46 0.10
N PRO A 63 11.54 1.94 1.21
CA PRO A 63 11.28 1.38 2.55
C PRO A 63 9.82 1.44 2.99
N VAL A 64 9.05 2.44 2.53
CA VAL A 64 7.62 2.51 2.82
C VAL A 64 6.85 1.54 1.93
N LEU A 65 7.19 1.45 0.65
CA LEU A 65 6.55 0.52 -0.28
C LEU A 65 6.65 -0.93 0.19
N ALA A 66 7.79 -1.32 0.76
CA ALA A 66 7.97 -2.64 1.37
C ALA A 66 6.95 -2.89 2.50
N ARG A 67 6.75 -1.90 3.39
CA ARG A 67 5.77 -1.97 4.48
C ARG A 67 4.33 -2.01 3.99
N ILE A 68 4.00 -1.25 2.93
CA ILE A 68 2.67 -1.28 2.30
C ILE A 68 2.42 -2.64 1.67
N PHE A 69 3.41 -3.20 0.97
CA PHE A 69 3.33 -4.53 0.36
C PHE A 69 3.06 -5.61 1.41
N ASP A 70 3.81 -5.62 2.51
CA ASP A 70 3.61 -6.57 3.61
C ASP A 70 2.21 -6.46 4.25
N ALA A 71 1.77 -5.23 4.58
CA ALA A 71 0.43 -5.00 5.11
C ALA A 71 -0.68 -5.45 4.15
N THR A 72 -0.49 -5.25 2.85
CA THR A 72 -1.44 -5.67 1.81
C THR A 72 -1.54 -7.20 1.75
N LEU A 73 -0.41 -7.92 1.86
CA LEU A 73 -0.39 -9.38 1.90
C LEU A 73 -1.09 -9.93 3.15
N ILE A 74 -0.84 -9.36 4.32
CA ILE A 74 -1.49 -9.75 5.58
C ILE A 74 -3.02 -9.60 5.47
N HIS A 75 -3.49 -8.49 4.90
CA HIS A 75 -4.92 -8.26 4.67
C HIS A 75 -5.51 -9.20 3.62
N ALA A 76 -4.80 -9.47 2.52
CA ALA A 76 -5.24 -10.43 1.51
C ALA A 76 -5.35 -11.87 2.06
N ALA A 77 -4.55 -12.22 3.08
CA ALA A 77 -4.53 -13.55 3.70
C ALA A 77 -5.70 -13.84 4.67
N THR A 78 -6.55 -12.87 4.99
CA THR A 78 -7.61 -13.00 6.00
C THR A 78 -8.97 -12.53 5.46
N PRO A 79 -9.96 -13.38 5.06
CA PRO A 79 -10.05 -14.84 4.96
C PRO A 79 -10.63 -15.27 3.58
N LEU A 80 -9.80 -15.36 2.55
CA LEU A 80 -10.10 -16.11 1.32
C LEU A 80 -8.81 -16.84 0.94
N THR A 81 -8.93 -18.08 0.47
CA THR A 81 -7.80 -19.00 0.24
C THR A 81 -6.62 -18.33 -0.46
N TRP A 82 -5.38 -18.80 -0.22
CA TRP A 82 -4.18 -18.38 -0.96
C TRP A 82 -4.41 -18.33 -2.47
N SER A 83 -5.27 -19.18 -3.01
CA SER A 83 -5.71 -19.11 -4.41
C SER A 83 -6.34 -17.76 -4.78
N GLY A 84 -7.21 -17.17 -3.96
CA GLY A 84 -7.75 -15.82 -4.16
C GLY A 84 -6.69 -14.72 -4.05
N ALA A 85 -5.71 -14.86 -3.15
CA ALA A 85 -4.55 -13.97 -3.06
C ALA A 85 -3.53 -14.18 -4.19
N LEU A 86 -3.64 -15.24 -5.00
CA LEU A 86 -2.77 -15.50 -6.15
C LEU A 86 -3.46 -15.18 -7.48
N THR A 87 -4.79 -15.33 -7.58
CA THR A 87 -5.56 -15.18 -8.82
C THR A 87 -6.59 -14.06 -8.80
N GLY A 88 -6.82 -13.42 -7.65
CA GLY A 88 -7.81 -12.36 -7.45
C GLY A 88 -7.21 -10.96 -7.35
N TRP A 89 -8.04 -10.01 -6.93
CA TRP A 89 -7.67 -8.64 -6.61
C TRP A 89 -6.64 -8.63 -5.45
N ALA A 90 -5.61 -7.76 -5.54
CA ALA A 90 -4.36 -7.83 -4.76
C ALA A 90 -3.51 -9.11 -4.98
N GLY A 91 -3.72 -9.82 -6.10
CA GLY A 91 -2.96 -11.00 -6.48
C GLY A 91 -1.52 -10.72 -6.91
N VAL A 92 -0.69 -11.76 -7.03
CA VAL A 92 0.74 -11.63 -7.41
C VAL A 92 0.93 -10.89 -8.74
N ALA A 93 0.08 -11.14 -9.74
CA ALA A 93 0.12 -10.41 -11.01
C ALA A 93 -0.24 -8.91 -10.85
N HIS A 94 -1.14 -8.60 -9.93
CA HIS A 94 -1.57 -7.24 -9.63
C HIS A 94 -0.50 -6.46 -8.84
N LEU A 95 0.26 -7.16 -7.98
CA LEU A 95 1.37 -6.61 -7.20
C LEU A 95 2.72 -6.64 -7.94
N ALA A 96 2.79 -7.21 -9.14
CA ALA A 96 4.03 -7.34 -9.91
C ALA A 96 4.85 -6.03 -10.03
N PRO A 97 4.24 -4.84 -10.24
CA PRO A 97 4.99 -3.59 -10.28
C PRO A 97 5.72 -3.26 -8.96
N TRP A 98 5.14 -3.63 -7.81
CA TRP A 98 5.78 -3.46 -6.50
C TRP A 98 6.90 -4.46 -6.31
N ILE A 99 6.68 -5.71 -6.71
CA ILE A 99 7.70 -6.77 -6.66
C ILE A 99 8.93 -6.35 -7.48
N GLU A 100 8.73 -5.91 -8.72
CA GLU A 100 9.82 -5.43 -9.58
C GLU A 100 10.55 -4.24 -8.95
N ARG A 101 9.81 -3.24 -8.46
CA ARG A 101 10.40 -2.05 -7.86
C ARG A 101 11.20 -2.34 -6.59
N LEU A 102 10.76 -3.30 -5.78
CA LEU A 102 11.46 -3.68 -4.57
C LEU A 102 12.73 -4.48 -4.86
N GLY A 103 12.98 -4.93 -6.10
CA GLY A 103 14.15 -5.73 -6.48
C GLY A 103 13.84 -7.20 -6.73
N GLY A 104 12.59 -7.54 -7.00
CA GLY A 104 12.14 -8.89 -7.31
C GLY A 104 12.13 -9.82 -6.09
N ALA A 105 12.09 -11.13 -6.36
CA ALA A 105 11.98 -12.16 -5.32
C ALA A 105 13.11 -12.10 -4.28
N ALA A 106 14.33 -11.74 -4.66
CA ALA A 106 15.47 -11.68 -3.75
C ALA A 106 15.30 -10.61 -2.65
N ALA A 107 14.73 -9.46 -3.00
CA ALA A 107 14.45 -8.41 -2.03
C ALA A 107 13.26 -8.77 -1.12
N LEU A 108 12.24 -9.44 -1.68
CA LEU A 108 11.13 -9.96 -0.90
C LEU A 108 11.57 -11.02 0.12
N GLU A 109 12.49 -11.90 -0.24
CA GLU A 109 13.08 -12.86 0.69
C GLU A 109 13.84 -12.20 1.84
N THR A 110 14.39 -11.00 1.61
CA THR A 110 15.06 -10.24 2.67
C THR A 110 14.02 -9.62 3.61
N ILE A 111 12.96 -9.01 3.07
CA ILE A 111 11.84 -8.46 3.85
C ILE A 111 11.16 -9.56 4.69
N ALA A 112 11.00 -10.78 4.14
CA ALA A 112 10.34 -11.89 4.82
C ALA A 112 11.17 -12.54 5.94
N ARG A 113 12.46 -12.20 6.07
CA ARG A 113 13.36 -12.72 7.12
C ARG A 113 13.53 -11.75 8.30
N GLU A 114 13.08 -10.51 8.15
CA GLU A 114 13.05 -9.48 9.22
C GLU A 114 11.82 -9.65 10.13
#